data_AF-A0A358DBC3-F1
#
_entry.id   AF-A0A358DBC3-F1
#
_cell.length_a   1.000
_cell.length_b   1.000
_cell.length_c   1.000
_cell.angle_alpha   90.00
_cell.angle_beta   90.00
_cell.angle_gamma   90.00
#
_symmetry.space_group_name_H-M   'P 1'
#
loop_
_entity.id
_entity.type
_entity.pdbx_description
1 polymer ?
#
loop_
_entity_poly.entity_id
_entity_poly.type
_entity_poly.pdbx_seq_one_letter_code
_entity_poly.pdbx_strand_id
1 'polypeptide(L)'
;MMSESRWWDAVVPIVAAAIVAPVLILSDLDVLGRALVAASAALLIVAYFGFGRRLRRGGSTPLAVVFVILLAISIGVGVAAAPFIAMLQTLAYPLVWVSVDTRRGGVLGSVAIGFGVFIGFVAHGGFTIESLWEGILSAGLAVVFATALGLWISSIAEYGEERARLVTELTEAQSQVEALSRDRGAAEERERIARDIHDTLAQTLAGLVLLSERAGRQARDGRTDAAAEAIATIERTAREALA
;
A
#
# COMPACT_ATOMS: atom_id res chain seq x y z
N MET A 1 -3.68 -3.11 3.65
CA MET A 1 -4.96 -3.61 3.08
C MET A 1 -4.93 -5.10 2.67
N MET A 2 -3.97 -5.92 3.14
CA MET A 2 -3.92 -7.38 2.85
C MET A 2 -4.29 -8.27 4.04
N SER A 3 -4.73 -7.70 5.17
CA SER A 3 -4.89 -8.40 6.46
C SER A 3 -6.19 -9.21 6.62
N GLU A 4 -7.13 -9.18 5.67
CA GLU A 4 -8.43 -9.86 5.80
C GLU A 4 -8.75 -10.88 4.70
N SER A 5 -7.77 -11.24 3.87
CA SER A 5 -8.07 -12.12 2.75
C SER A 5 -8.30 -13.56 3.27
N ARG A 6 -9.57 -13.93 3.44
CA ARG A 6 -10.04 -15.29 3.80
C ARG A 6 -9.75 -16.32 2.72
N TRP A 7 -9.29 -15.91 1.54
CA TRP A 7 -8.94 -16.80 0.43
C TRP A 7 -7.90 -17.86 0.83
N TRP A 8 -6.94 -17.55 1.71
CA TRP A 8 -5.98 -18.54 2.22
C TRP A 8 -6.67 -19.72 2.94
N ASP A 9 -7.80 -19.47 3.62
CA ASP A 9 -8.57 -20.52 4.30
C ASP A 9 -9.18 -21.52 3.27
N ALA A 10 -9.32 -21.11 2.01
CA ALA A 10 -9.75 -21.98 0.91
C ALA A 10 -8.55 -22.54 0.11
N VAL A 11 -7.55 -21.71 -0.21
CA VAL A 11 -6.40 -22.09 -1.04
C VAL A 11 -5.59 -23.22 -0.40
N VAL A 12 -5.31 -23.14 0.90
CA VAL A 12 -4.49 -24.16 1.59
C VAL A 12 -5.08 -25.57 1.46
N PRO A 13 -6.33 -25.84 1.88
CA PRO A 13 -6.90 -27.18 1.75
C PRO A 13 -7.11 -27.59 0.29
N ILE A 14 -7.48 -26.67 -0.61
CA ILE A 14 -7.70 -26.99 -2.04
C ILE A 14 -6.39 -27.44 -2.70
N VAL A 15 -5.32 -26.67 -2.54
CA VAL A 15 -4.03 -26.99 -3.16
C VAL A 15 -3.40 -28.22 -2.51
N ALA A 16 -3.49 -28.36 -1.18
CA ALA A 16 -3.04 -29.58 -0.50
C ALA A 16 -3.81 -30.82 -1.02
N ALA A 17 -5.13 -30.74 -1.16
CA ALA A 17 -5.94 -31.84 -1.72
C ALA A 17 -5.60 -32.11 -3.19
N ALA A 18 -5.38 -31.08 -4.00
CA ALA A 18 -4.99 -31.23 -5.41
C ALA A 18 -3.64 -31.94 -5.59
N ILE A 19 -2.71 -31.80 -4.64
CA ILE A 19 -1.42 -32.48 -4.65
C ILE A 19 -1.54 -33.90 -4.08
N VAL A 20 -2.29 -34.08 -2.99
CA VAL A 20 -2.32 -35.32 -2.22
C VAL A 20 -3.29 -36.36 -2.79
N ALA A 21 -4.45 -35.94 -3.31
CA ALA A 21 -5.47 -36.86 -3.81
C ALA A 21 -4.96 -37.72 -5.00
N PRO A 22 -4.25 -37.16 -6.00
CA PRO A 22 -3.67 -37.98 -7.07
C PRO A 22 -2.69 -39.03 -6.54
N VAL A 23 -1.87 -38.69 -5.53
CA VAL A 23 -0.93 -39.64 -4.92
C VAL A 23 -1.68 -40.79 -4.26
N LEU A 24 -2.73 -40.50 -3.48
CA LEU A 24 -3.52 -41.52 -2.80
C LEU A 24 -4.32 -42.42 -3.75
N ILE A 25 -4.71 -41.91 -4.93
CA ILE A 25 -5.55 -42.64 -5.89
C ILE A 25 -4.70 -43.41 -6.91
N LEU A 26 -3.61 -42.82 -7.39
CA LEU A 26 -2.86 -43.31 -8.55
C LEU A 26 -1.56 -44.04 -8.18
N SER A 27 -1.03 -43.83 -6.97
CA SER A 27 0.24 -44.45 -6.55
C SER A 27 -0.01 -45.79 -5.86
N ASP A 28 0.81 -46.78 -6.18
CA ASP A 28 0.76 -48.08 -5.51
C ASP A 28 1.45 -48.00 -4.15
N LEU A 29 0.70 -47.50 -3.16
CA LEU A 29 1.14 -47.34 -1.78
C LEU A 29 0.55 -48.46 -0.91
N ASP A 30 1.38 -48.98 -0.02
CA ASP A 30 0.95 -49.85 1.08
C ASP A 30 0.09 -49.07 2.10
N VAL A 31 -0.49 -49.80 3.07
CA VAL A 31 -1.39 -49.21 4.07
C VAL A 31 -0.69 -48.11 4.86
N LEU A 32 0.59 -48.32 5.20
CA LEU A 32 1.40 -47.37 5.96
C LEU A 32 1.71 -46.12 5.13
N GLY A 33 2.13 -46.27 3.87
CA GLY A 33 2.40 -45.16 2.96
C GLY A 33 1.18 -44.27 2.74
N ARG A 34 -0.01 -44.86 2.52
CA ARG A 34 -1.27 -44.10 2.43
C ARG A 34 -1.58 -43.33 3.71
N ALA A 35 -1.38 -43.97 4.86
CA ALA A 35 -1.60 -43.35 6.16
C ALA A 35 -0.64 -42.17 6.39
N LEU A 36 0.65 -42.32 6.04
CA LEU A 36 1.64 -41.25 6.15
C LEU A 36 1.37 -40.08 5.21
N VAL A 37 0.99 -40.35 3.96
CA VAL A 37 0.60 -39.30 3.00
C VAL A 37 -0.63 -38.55 3.52
N ALA A 38 -1.68 -39.24 3.97
CA ALA A 38 -2.86 -38.59 4.53
C ALA A 38 -2.54 -37.81 5.82
N ALA A 39 -1.71 -38.37 6.71
CA ALA A 39 -1.29 -37.73 7.94
C ALA A 39 -0.44 -36.48 7.68
N SER A 40 0.43 -36.49 6.66
CA SER A 40 1.21 -35.32 6.26
C SER A 40 0.31 -34.16 5.87
N ALA A 41 -0.69 -34.41 5.02
CA ALA A 41 -1.66 -33.42 4.56
C ALA A 41 -2.53 -32.90 5.73
N ALA A 42 -3.02 -33.82 6.57
CA ALA A 42 -3.80 -33.46 7.75
C ALA A 42 -2.98 -32.59 8.72
N LEU A 43 -1.72 -32.95 8.97
CA LEU A 43 -0.82 -32.17 9.83
C LEU A 43 -0.58 -30.77 9.27
N LEU A 44 -0.36 -30.63 7.96
CA LEU A 44 -0.20 -29.33 7.31
C LEU A 44 -1.44 -28.45 7.50
N ILE A 45 -2.61 -29.01 7.23
CA ILE A 45 -3.90 -28.30 7.33
C ILE A 45 -4.17 -27.90 8.78
N VAL A 46 -3.99 -28.81 9.73
CA VAL A 46 -4.17 -28.55 11.16
C VAL A 46 -3.16 -27.51 11.65
N ALA A 47 -1.89 -27.60 11.25
CA ALA A 47 -0.87 -26.62 11.60
C ALA A 47 -1.22 -25.23 11.04
N TYR A 48 -1.75 -25.15 9.81
CA TYR A 48 -2.21 -23.90 9.23
C TYR A 48 -3.39 -23.29 9.99
N PHE A 49 -4.44 -24.06 10.27
CA PHE A 49 -5.62 -23.55 10.96
C PHE A 49 -5.35 -23.23 12.44
N GLY A 50 -4.50 -24.00 13.11
CA GLY A 50 -4.13 -23.80 14.51
C GLY A 50 -3.14 -22.66 14.73
N PHE A 51 -2.10 -22.57 13.89
CA PHE A 51 -0.99 -21.64 14.07
C PHE A 51 -0.94 -20.58 12.97
N GLY A 52 -0.86 -20.99 11.70
CA GLY A 52 -0.67 -20.08 10.55
C GLY A 52 -1.72 -18.96 10.47
N ARG A 53 -2.98 -19.28 10.74
CA ARG A 53 -4.08 -18.29 10.79
C ARG A 53 -3.91 -17.25 11.91
N ARG A 54 -3.36 -17.67 13.05
CA ARG A 54 -3.08 -16.78 14.20
C ARG A 54 -1.87 -15.90 13.93
N LEU A 55 -0.83 -16.44 13.29
CA LEU A 55 0.39 -15.70 12.97
C LEU A 55 0.14 -14.51 12.07
N ARG A 56 -0.68 -14.71 11.03
CA ARG A 56 -1.11 -13.64 10.11
C ARG A 56 -1.87 -12.49 10.77
N ARG A 57 -2.35 -12.65 12.01
CA ARG A 57 -3.07 -11.62 12.77
C ARG A 57 -2.21 -10.94 13.84
N GLY A 58 -0.90 -11.22 13.87
CA GLY A 58 0.03 -10.70 14.89
C GLY A 58 0.48 -11.77 15.89
N GLY A 59 1.07 -12.85 15.40
CA GLY A 59 1.62 -13.93 16.23
C GLY A 59 2.96 -13.58 16.86
N SER A 60 3.42 -14.42 17.80
CA SER A 60 4.75 -14.30 18.40
C SER A 60 5.78 -15.16 17.66
N THR A 61 7.05 -14.76 17.69
CA THR A 61 8.18 -15.51 17.10
C THR A 61 8.24 -16.99 17.49
N PRO A 62 8.06 -17.41 18.76
CA PRO A 62 8.09 -18.84 19.10
C PRO A 62 6.96 -19.64 18.43
N LEU A 63 5.79 -19.02 18.22
CA LEU A 63 4.68 -19.65 17.53
C LEU A 63 5.02 -19.91 16.05
N ALA A 64 5.81 -19.01 15.44
CA ALA A 64 6.31 -19.15 14.08
C ALA A 64 7.32 -20.28 13.94
N VAL A 65 8.22 -20.42 14.91
CA VAL A 65 9.16 -21.53 14.95
C VAL A 65 8.42 -22.87 15.03
N VAL A 66 7.43 -22.98 15.94
CA VAL A 66 6.59 -24.19 16.04
C VAL A 66 5.87 -24.48 14.73
N PHE A 67 5.25 -23.47 14.12
CA PHE A 67 4.55 -23.64 12.85
C PHE A 67 5.46 -24.13 11.72
N VAL A 68 6.65 -23.53 11.57
CA VAL A 68 7.65 -23.93 10.57
C VAL A 68 8.14 -25.36 10.81
N ILE A 69 8.38 -25.75 12.07
CA ILE A 69 8.79 -27.11 12.43
C ILE A 69 7.69 -28.12 12.04
N LEU A 70 6.42 -27.81 12.34
CA LEU A 70 5.30 -28.67 11.98
C LEU A 70 5.16 -28.83 10.46
N LEU A 71 5.38 -27.76 9.68
CA LEU A 71 5.41 -27.84 8.22
C LEU A 71 6.58 -28.68 7.71
N ALA A 72 7.78 -28.51 8.26
CA ALA A 72 8.97 -29.28 7.88
C ALA A 72 8.78 -30.78 8.17
N ILE A 73 8.24 -31.12 9.35
CA ILE A 73 7.91 -32.50 9.73
C ILE A 73 6.83 -33.07 8.81
N SER A 74 5.74 -32.33 8.59
CA SER A 74 4.65 -32.75 7.71
C SER A 74 5.17 -33.12 6.33
N ILE A 75 5.94 -32.24 5.69
CA ILE A 75 6.46 -32.47 4.35
C ILE A 75 7.50 -33.60 4.34
N GLY A 76 8.42 -33.63 5.32
CA GLY A 76 9.41 -34.70 5.41
C GLY A 76 8.78 -36.09 5.54
N VAL A 77 7.74 -36.23 6.38
CA VAL A 77 6.96 -37.47 6.52
C VAL A 77 6.24 -37.83 5.21
N GLY A 78 5.65 -36.84 4.54
CA GLY A 78 4.97 -37.05 3.27
C GLY A 78 5.91 -37.50 2.15
N VAL A 79 7.08 -36.85 2.03
CA VAL A 79 8.12 -37.19 1.04
C VAL A 79 8.70 -38.58 1.29
N ALA A 80 8.92 -38.95 2.57
CA ALA A 80 9.39 -40.28 2.94
C ALA A 80 8.44 -41.39 2.45
N ALA A 81 7.13 -41.13 2.47
CA ALA A 81 6.12 -42.05 1.96
C ALA A 81 5.99 -42.02 0.43
N ALA A 82 6.03 -40.84 -0.17
CA ALA A 82 5.93 -40.65 -1.61
C ALA A 82 6.69 -39.39 -2.05
N PRO A 83 7.77 -39.49 -2.86
CA PRO A 83 8.59 -38.35 -3.27
C PRO A 83 7.82 -37.21 -3.94
N PHE A 84 6.73 -37.52 -4.64
CA PHE A 84 5.86 -36.52 -5.28
C PHE A 84 5.26 -35.52 -4.27
N ILE A 85 5.10 -35.91 -3.00
CA ILE A 85 4.62 -35.03 -1.92
C ILE A 85 5.56 -33.85 -1.66
N ALA A 86 6.79 -33.88 -2.17
CA ALA A 86 7.68 -32.72 -2.19
C ALA A 86 7.02 -31.51 -2.83
N MET A 87 6.02 -31.67 -3.73
CA MET A 87 5.24 -30.57 -4.28
C MET A 87 4.49 -29.73 -3.24
N LEU A 88 4.20 -30.25 -2.04
CA LEU A 88 3.64 -29.45 -0.95
C LEU A 88 4.54 -28.27 -0.55
N GLN A 89 5.84 -28.33 -0.86
CA GLN A 89 6.76 -27.21 -0.64
C GLN A 89 6.34 -25.94 -1.40
N THR A 90 5.67 -26.09 -2.56
CA THR A 90 5.13 -24.95 -3.33
C THR A 90 4.09 -24.15 -2.54
N LEU A 91 3.39 -24.80 -1.62
CA LEU A 91 2.49 -24.17 -0.67
C LEU A 91 3.24 -23.71 0.59
N ALA A 92 4.11 -24.56 1.13
CA ALA A 92 4.78 -24.32 2.40
C ALA A 92 5.68 -23.08 2.40
N TYR A 93 6.45 -22.84 1.33
CA TYR A 93 7.33 -21.67 1.26
C TYR A 93 6.56 -20.34 1.35
N PRO A 94 5.52 -20.07 0.52
CA PRO A 94 4.68 -18.89 0.69
C PRO A 94 4.11 -18.76 2.11
N LEU A 95 3.65 -19.86 2.72
CA LEU A 95 3.14 -19.83 4.09
C LEU A 95 4.19 -19.41 5.12
N VAL A 96 5.43 -19.86 4.97
CA VAL A 96 6.55 -19.41 5.83
C VAL A 96 6.76 -17.91 5.67
N TRP A 97 6.88 -17.41 4.44
CA TRP A 97 7.15 -15.99 4.17
C TRP A 97 6.01 -15.05 4.59
N VAL A 98 4.76 -15.52 4.57
CA VAL A 98 3.60 -14.74 5.01
C VAL A 98 3.38 -14.84 6.53
N SER A 99 3.88 -15.89 7.18
CA SER A 99 3.69 -16.09 8.62
C SER A 99 4.85 -15.57 9.46
N VAL A 100 6.03 -15.36 8.87
CA VAL A 100 7.23 -14.91 9.58
C VAL A 100 7.55 -13.46 9.22
N ASP A 101 7.50 -12.57 10.21
CA ASP A 101 7.61 -11.12 9.99
C ASP A 101 9.03 -10.63 9.65
N THR A 102 10.04 -11.51 9.70
CA THR A 102 11.44 -11.12 9.47
C THR A 102 12.03 -11.81 8.25
N ARG A 103 12.79 -11.08 7.43
CA ARG A 103 13.52 -11.65 6.27
C ARG A 103 14.42 -12.82 6.67
N ARG A 104 15.13 -12.69 7.80
CA ARG A 104 15.98 -13.77 8.35
C ARG A 104 15.16 -14.99 8.74
N GLY A 105 14.00 -14.80 9.36
CA GLY A 105 13.11 -15.89 9.71
C GLY A 105 12.51 -16.59 8.49
N GLY A 106 12.17 -15.85 7.42
CA GLY A 106 11.73 -16.43 6.14
C GLY A 106 12.80 -17.30 5.46
N VAL A 107 14.06 -16.85 5.49
CA VAL A 107 15.22 -17.63 5.00
C VAL A 107 15.42 -18.89 5.84
N LEU A 108 15.48 -18.75 7.17
CA LEU A 108 15.68 -19.88 8.08
C LEU A 108 14.52 -20.90 7.98
N GLY A 109 13.29 -20.40 7.84
CA GLY A 109 12.12 -21.25 7.63
C GLY A 109 12.16 -21.99 6.30
N SER A 110 12.58 -21.32 5.22
CA SER A 110 12.80 -21.99 3.93
C SER A 110 13.84 -23.11 4.05
N VAL A 111 14.97 -22.85 4.72
CA VAL A 111 16.00 -23.87 4.98
C VAL A 111 15.45 -25.04 5.81
N ALA A 112 14.62 -24.77 6.83
CA ALA A 112 14.00 -25.82 7.63
C ALA A 112 13.05 -26.72 6.81
N ILE A 113 12.23 -26.13 5.94
CA ILE A 113 11.39 -26.88 5.00
C ILE A 113 12.25 -27.74 4.06
N GLY A 114 13.28 -27.14 3.46
CA GLY A 114 14.20 -27.85 2.55
C GLY A 114 14.91 -29.01 3.26
N PHE A 115 15.31 -28.83 4.52
CA PHE A 115 15.91 -29.90 5.31
C PHE A 115 14.93 -31.05 5.59
N GLY A 116 13.66 -30.73 5.86
CA GLY A 116 12.59 -31.72 5.96
C GLY A 116 12.41 -32.52 4.66
N VAL A 117 12.39 -31.84 3.51
CA VAL A 117 12.32 -32.47 2.19
C VAL A 117 13.53 -33.38 1.95
N PHE A 118 14.75 -32.89 2.22
CA PHE A 118 15.98 -33.67 2.06
C PHE A 118 15.96 -34.95 2.91
N ILE A 119 15.60 -34.84 4.19
CA ILE A 119 15.44 -36.02 5.07
C ILE A 119 14.38 -36.97 4.51
N GLY A 120 13.27 -36.44 3.98
CA GLY A 120 12.23 -37.25 3.36
C GLY A 120 12.74 -38.09 2.18
N PHE A 121 13.53 -37.50 1.28
CA PHE A 121 14.12 -38.24 0.15
C PHE A 121 15.09 -39.33 0.62
N VAL A 122 15.94 -39.03 1.60
CA VAL A 122 16.87 -40.02 2.18
C VAL A 122 16.11 -41.13 2.92
N ALA A 123 15.01 -40.80 3.60
CA ALA A 123 14.16 -41.79 4.25
C ALA A 123 13.42 -42.69 3.25
N HIS A 124 13.05 -42.15 2.08
CA HIS A 124 12.39 -42.91 1.01
C HIS A 124 13.35 -43.85 0.28
N GLY A 125 14.49 -43.33 -0.19
CA GLY A 125 15.45 -44.05 -1.03
C GLY A 125 16.64 -44.68 -0.29
N GLY A 126 16.70 -44.54 1.03
CA GLY A 126 17.81 -45.00 1.88
C GLY A 126 19.05 -44.09 1.81
N PHE A 127 20.16 -44.50 2.43
CA PHE A 127 21.44 -43.77 2.35
C PHE A 127 22.19 -44.11 1.06
N THR A 128 21.63 -43.70 -0.07
CA THR A 128 22.19 -43.91 -1.42
C THR A 128 22.61 -42.58 -2.06
N ILE A 129 23.57 -42.61 -3.00
CA ILE A 129 24.02 -41.39 -3.70
C ILE A 129 22.87 -40.75 -4.49
N GLU A 130 22.00 -41.58 -5.06
CA GLU A 130 20.82 -41.16 -5.83
C GLU A 130 19.84 -40.37 -4.97
N SER A 131 19.38 -40.92 -3.84
CA SER A 131 18.45 -40.24 -2.93
C SER A 131 19.05 -38.97 -2.31
N LEU A 132 20.34 -38.96 -1.99
CA LEU A 132 21.05 -37.77 -1.55
C LEU A 132 21.02 -36.68 -2.63
N TRP A 133 21.27 -37.05 -3.89
CA TRP A 133 21.27 -36.12 -5.00
C TRP A 133 19.87 -35.58 -5.32
N GLU A 134 18.84 -36.44 -5.34
CA GLU A 134 17.44 -36.04 -5.51
C GLU A 134 17.00 -35.07 -4.41
N GLY A 135 17.31 -35.40 -3.15
CA GLY A 135 17.03 -34.55 -2.00
C GLY A 135 17.72 -33.19 -2.10
N ILE A 136 19.03 -33.17 -2.42
CA ILE A 136 19.81 -31.94 -2.58
C ILE A 136 19.26 -31.08 -3.71
N LEU A 137 18.95 -31.69 -4.87
CA LEU A 137 18.47 -30.94 -6.03
C LEU A 137 17.07 -30.38 -5.79
N SER A 138 16.15 -31.19 -5.27
CA SER A 138 14.78 -30.79 -4.97
C SER A 138 14.75 -29.72 -3.87
N ALA A 139 15.36 -29.99 -2.71
CA ALA A 139 15.37 -29.05 -1.59
C ALA A 139 16.19 -27.80 -1.90
N GLY A 140 17.40 -27.96 -2.45
CA GLY A 140 18.32 -26.86 -2.73
C GLY A 140 17.75 -25.87 -3.73
N LEU A 141 17.24 -26.35 -4.87
CA LEU A 141 16.64 -25.49 -5.89
C LEU A 141 15.42 -24.76 -5.32
N ALA A 142 14.57 -25.47 -4.59
CA ALA A 142 13.36 -24.88 -4.06
C ALA A 142 13.64 -23.85 -2.95
N VAL A 143 14.63 -24.09 -2.07
CA VAL A 143 15.07 -23.13 -1.06
C VAL A 143 15.64 -21.87 -1.70
N VAL A 144 16.51 -22.01 -2.71
CA VAL A 144 17.09 -20.88 -3.43
C VAL A 144 15.98 -20.05 -4.09
N PHE A 145 15.08 -20.71 -4.82
CA PHE A 145 13.99 -20.04 -5.52
C PHE A 145 13.00 -19.38 -4.57
N ALA A 146 12.56 -20.09 -3.53
CA ALA A 146 11.66 -19.56 -2.50
C ALA A 146 12.27 -18.38 -1.76
N THR A 147 13.58 -18.43 -1.47
CA THR A 147 14.28 -17.33 -0.81
C THR A 147 14.39 -16.11 -1.72
N ALA A 148 14.77 -16.31 -2.98
CA ALA A 148 14.86 -15.23 -3.96
C ALA A 148 13.50 -14.54 -4.16
N LEU A 149 12.44 -15.32 -4.39
CA LEU A 149 11.08 -14.78 -4.53
C LEU A 149 10.57 -14.15 -3.25
N GLY A 150 10.79 -14.78 -2.09
CA GLY A 150 10.36 -14.25 -0.80
C GLY A 150 10.98 -12.89 -0.52
N LEU A 151 12.30 -12.76 -0.70
CA LEU A 151 13.00 -11.48 -0.54
C LEU A 151 12.53 -10.43 -1.55
N TRP A 152 12.33 -10.82 -2.81
CA TRP A 152 11.84 -9.92 -3.85
C TRP A 152 10.43 -9.41 -3.53
N ILE A 153 9.50 -10.29 -3.17
CA ILE A 153 8.12 -9.93 -2.79
C ILE A 153 8.13 -9.03 -1.54
N SER A 154 8.91 -9.36 -0.51
CA SER A 154 9.06 -8.50 0.67
C SER A 154 9.59 -7.11 0.30
N SER A 155 10.56 -7.03 -0.61
CA SER A 155 11.08 -5.74 -1.08
C SER A 155 10.04 -4.92 -1.85
N ILE A 156 9.20 -5.57 -2.65
CA ILE A 156 8.09 -4.91 -3.35
C ILE A 156 7.05 -4.39 -2.36
N ALA A 157 6.75 -5.16 -1.31
CA ALA A 157 5.80 -4.75 -0.28
C ALA A 157 6.29 -3.51 0.45
N GLU A 158 7.55 -3.49 0.91
CA GLU A 158 8.16 -2.34 1.57
C GLU A 158 8.20 -1.11 0.66
N TYR A 159 8.57 -1.28 -0.61
CA TYR A 159 8.54 -0.19 -1.60
C TYR A 159 7.12 0.33 -1.84
N GLY A 160 6.12 -0.55 -1.84
CA GLY A 160 4.71 -0.19 -1.98
C GLY A 160 4.20 0.66 -0.82
N GLU A 161 4.57 0.31 0.41
CA GLU A 161 4.22 1.09 1.61
C GLU A 161 4.90 2.46 1.61
N GLU A 162 6.19 2.52 1.28
CA GLU A 162 6.95 3.77 1.16
C GLU A 162 6.34 4.68 0.08
N ARG A 163 6.05 4.12 -1.10
CA ARG A 163 5.43 4.85 -2.20
C ARG A 163 4.04 5.36 -1.84
N ALA A 164 3.23 4.56 -1.14
CA ALA A 164 1.92 4.99 -0.68
C ALA A 164 2.03 6.18 0.28
N ARG A 165 2.99 6.13 1.23
CA ARG A 165 3.27 7.24 2.15
C ARG A 165 3.67 8.52 1.40
N LEU A 166 4.62 8.42 0.47
CA LEU A 166 5.08 9.56 -0.32
C LEU A 166 3.97 10.19 -1.18
N VAL A 167 3.07 9.37 -1.75
CA VAL A 167 1.92 9.88 -2.51
C VAL A 167 0.96 10.65 -1.59
N THR A 168 0.72 10.16 -0.38
CA THR A 168 -0.09 10.86 0.61
C THR A 168 0.55 12.21 0.99
N GLU A 169 1.82 12.22 1.35
CA GLU A 169 2.56 13.45 1.70
C GLU A 169 2.57 14.48 0.55
N LEU A 170 2.79 14.03 -0.69
CA LEU A 170 2.77 14.90 -1.87
C LEU A 170 1.39 15.52 -2.09
N THR A 171 0.33 14.72 -1.96
CA THR A 171 -1.06 15.18 -2.14
C THR A 171 -1.41 16.22 -1.07
N GLU A 172 -1.01 15.99 0.17
CA GLU A 172 -1.18 16.95 1.27
C GLU A 172 -0.42 18.27 0.97
N ALA A 173 0.84 18.20 0.55
CA ALA A 173 1.62 19.39 0.21
C ALA A 173 1.02 20.18 -0.97
N GLN A 174 0.54 19.50 -2.01
CA GLN A 174 -0.15 20.14 -3.14
C GLN A 174 -1.42 20.86 -2.69
N SER A 175 -2.22 20.25 -1.83
CA SER A 175 -3.42 20.89 -1.27
C SER A 175 -3.11 22.18 -0.50
N GLN A 176 -1.98 22.22 0.22
CA GLN A 176 -1.53 23.41 0.94
C GLN A 176 -1.07 24.50 -0.04
N VAL A 177 -0.34 24.14 -1.09
CA VAL A 177 0.09 25.08 -2.14
C VAL A 177 -1.11 25.68 -2.86
N GLU A 178 -2.12 24.88 -3.20
CA GLU A 178 -3.36 25.35 -3.82
C GLU A 178 -4.14 26.31 -2.91
N ALA A 179 -4.21 26.02 -1.61
CA ALA A 179 -4.84 26.93 -0.64
C ALA A 179 -4.09 28.28 -0.57
N LEU A 180 -2.77 28.26 -0.44
CA LEU A 180 -1.94 29.46 -0.40
C LEU A 180 -1.99 30.26 -1.71
N SER A 181 -2.06 29.59 -2.85
CA SER A 181 -2.21 30.23 -4.16
C SER A 181 -3.55 30.96 -4.28
N ARG A 182 -4.64 30.32 -3.83
CA ARG A 182 -5.98 30.95 -3.78
C ARG A 182 -5.99 32.18 -2.88
N ASP A 183 -5.39 32.08 -1.69
CA ASP A 183 -5.32 33.20 -0.75
C ASP A 183 -4.49 34.37 -1.30
N ARG A 184 -3.35 34.08 -1.96
CA ARG A 184 -2.55 35.08 -2.66
C ARG A 184 -3.31 35.73 -3.80
N GLY A 185 -3.95 34.94 -4.67
CA GLY A 185 -4.75 35.48 -5.78
C GLY A 185 -5.89 36.37 -5.28
N ALA A 186 -6.57 35.99 -4.19
CA ALA A 186 -7.59 36.82 -3.57
C ALA A 186 -7.05 38.11 -2.92
N ALA A 187 -5.79 38.12 -2.46
CA ALA A 187 -5.13 39.31 -1.94
C ALA A 187 -4.70 40.28 -3.06
N GLU A 188 -4.09 39.76 -4.12
CA GLU A 188 -3.69 40.53 -5.31
C GLU A 188 -4.90 41.19 -5.98
N GLU A 189 -6.01 40.45 -6.09
CA GLU A 189 -7.27 40.96 -6.62
C GLU A 189 -7.82 42.11 -5.77
N ARG A 190 -7.80 41.97 -4.44
CA ARG A 190 -8.22 43.04 -3.53
C ARG A 190 -7.36 44.28 -3.67
N GLU A 191 -6.05 44.13 -3.83
CA GLU A 191 -5.15 45.26 -4.04
C GLU A 191 -5.41 45.95 -5.38
N ARG A 192 -5.65 45.19 -6.45
CA ARG A 192 -6.05 45.75 -7.75
C ARG A 192 -7.34 46.56 -7.64
N ILE A 193 -8.38 45.97 -7.05
CA ILE A 193 -9.68 46.64 -6.85
C ILE A 193 -9.50 47.91 -6.01
N ALA A 194 -8.70 47.88 -4.95
CA ALA A 194 -8.44 49.06 -4.12
C ALA A 194 -7.75 50.18 -4.93
N ARG A 195 -6.81 49.83 -5.82
CA ARG A 195 -6.14 50.79 -6.71
C ARG A 195 -7.10 51.38 -7.73
N ASP A 196 -7.89 50.55 -8.41
CA ASP A 196 -8.87 51.00 -9.41
C ASP A 196 -9.94 51.92 -8.78
N ILE A 197 -10.40 51.58 -7.57
CA ILE A 197 -11.31 52.44 -6.78
C ILE A 197 -10.60 53.74 -6.41
N HIS A 198 -9.36 53.70 -5.94
CA HIS A 198 -8.61 54.90 -5.55
C HIS A 198 -8.40 55.85 -6.74
N ASP A 199 -8.02 55.34 -7.91
CA ASP A 199 -7.83 56.15 -9.11
C ASP A 199 -9.15 56.79 -9.57
N THR A 200 -10.24 56.01 -9.54
CA THR A 200 -11.58 56.52 -9.88
C THR A 200 -12.04 57.60 -8.89
N LEU A 201 -11.84 57.39 -7.58
CA LEU A 201 -12.15 58.36 -6.54
C LEU A 201 -11.28 59.63 -6.67
N ALA A 202 -9.98 59.48 -6.87
CA ALA A 202 -9.05 60.60 -7.05
C ALA A 202 -9.45 61.46 -8.26
N GLN A 203 -9.78 60.83 -9.39
CA GLN A 203 -10.23 61.53 -10.59
C GLN A 203 -11.57 62.25 -10.38
N THR A 204 -12.53 61.60 -9.73
CA THR A 204 -13.84 62.19 -9.44
C THR A 204 -13.70 63.39 -8.50
N LEU A 205 -12.88 63.28 -7.44
CA LEU A 205 -12.60 64.36 -6.50
C LEU A 205 -11.87 65.53 -7.17
N ALA A 206 -10.86 65.26 -8.01
CA ALA A 206 -10.18 66.31 -8.77
C ALA A 206 -11.15 67.09 -9.68
N GLY A 207 -12.08 66.38 -10.34
CA GLY A 207 -13.15 66.99 -11.13
C GLY A 207 -14.07 67.88 -10.29
N LEU A 208 -14.51 67.40 -9.12
CA LEU A 208 -15.33 68.18 -8.17
C LEU A 208 -14.62 69.43 -7.66
N VAL A 209 -13.31 69.35 -7.37
CA VAL A 209 -12.50 70.51 -6.96
C VAL A 209 -12.44 71.55 -8.07
N LEU A 210 -12.13 71.16 -9.31
CA LEU A 210 -12.07 72.10 -10.45
C LEU A 210 -13.43 72.77 -10.72
N LEU A 211 -14.53 72.02 -10.62
CA LEU A 211 -15.89 72.56 -10.73
C LEU A 211 -16.18 73.55 -9.58
N SER A 212 -15.76 73.25 -8.36
CA SER A 212 -15.93 74.11 -7.18
C SER A 212 -15.15 75.43 -7.33
N GLU A 213 -13.90 75.36 -7.80
CA GLU A 213 -13.08 76.53 -8.10
C GLU A 213 -13.68 77.40 -9.22
N ARG A 214 -14.28 76.77 -10.25
CA ARG A 214 -15.01 77.47 -11.31
C ARG A 214 -16.25 78.19 -10.75
N ALA A 215 -17.07 77.52 -9.94
CA ALA A 215 -18.24 78.11 -9.30
C ALA A 215 -17.87 79.31 -8.42
N GLY A 216 -16.81 79.18 -7.60
CA GLY A 216 -16.31 80.25 -6.74
C GLY A 216 -15.81 81.47 -7.51
N ARG A 217 -15.14 81.27 -8.67
CA ARG A 217 -14.74 82.38 -9.56
C ARG A 217 -15.95 83.08 -10.18
N GLN A 218 -16.90 82.32 -10.72
CA GLN A 218 -18.12 82.89 -11.33
C GLN A 218 -18.94 83.72 -10.34
N ALA A 219 -19.04 83.27 -9.09
CA ALA A 219 -19.73 84.02 -8.03
C ALA A 219 -19.04 85.36 -7.72
N ARG A 220 -17.70 85.39 -7.62
CA ARG A 220 -16.92 86.62 -7.38
C ARG A 220 -17.01 87.62 -8.53
N ASP A 221 -17.15 87.14 -9.76
CA ASP A 221 -17.34 87.97 -10.97
C ASP A 221 -18.79 88.51 -11.12
N GLY A 222 -19.68 88.23 -10.17
CA GLY A 222 -21.10 88.64 -10.23
C GLY A 222 -21.98 87.80 -11.17
N ARG A 223 -21.48 86.66 -11.67
CA ARG A 223 -22.21 85.74 -12.56
C ARG A 223 -22.97 84.69 -11.76
N THR A 224 -23.99 85.11 -11.01
CA THR A 224 -24.71 84.29 -10.03
C THR A 224 -25.39 83.06 -10.63
N ASP A 225 -26.05 83.19 -11.78
CA ASP A 225 -26.77 82.07 -12.41
C ASP A 225 -25.81 80.96 -12.87
N ALA A 226 -24.68 81.36 -13.45
CA ALA A 226 -23.65 80.42 -13.90
C ALA A 226 -22.96 79.71 -12.71
N ALA A 227 -22.84 80.37 -11.56
CA ALA A 227 -22.34 79.76 -10.34
C ALA A 227 -23.34 78.75 -9.75
N ALA A 228 -24.64 79.05 -9.78
CA ALA A 228 -25.69 78.13 -9.33
C ALA A 228 -25.73 76.84 -10.19
N GLU A 229 -25.55 76.97 -11.50
CA GLU A 229 -25.52 75.83 -12.44
C GLU A 229 -24.28 74.93 -12.21
N ALA A 230 -23.12 75.53 -11.92
CA ALA A 230 -21.91 74.79 -11.55
C ALA A 230 -22.08 74.04 -10.22
N ILE A 231 -22.73 74.64 -9.21
CA ILE A 231 -23.06 73.98 -7.94
C ILE A 231 -24.02 72.80 -8.15
N ALA A 232 -25.07 72.97 -8.96
CA ALA A 232 -25.99 71.88 -9.29
C ALA A 232 -25.26 70.71 -9.98
N THR A 233 -24.27 71.01 -10.83
CA THR A 233 -23.43 69.99 -11.47
C THR A 233 -22.54 69.26 -10.47
N ILE A 234 -21.92 69.96 -9.52
CA ILE A 234 -21.13 69.38 -8.42
C ILE A 234 -22.00 68.43 -7.59
N GLU A 235 -23.19 68.88 -7.17
CA GLU A 235 -24.11 68.05 -6.37
C GLU A 235 -24.55 66.79 -7.11
N ARG A 236 -24.85 66.90 -8.41
CA ARG A 236 -25.21 65.75 -9.24
C ARG A 236 -24.05 64.76 -9.34
N THR A 237 -22.85 65.23 -9.69
CA THR A 237 -21.67 64.37 -9.81
C THR A 237 -21.27 63.75 -8.48
N ALA A 238 -21.42 64.46 -7.35
CA ALA A 238 -21.18 63.90 -6.02
C ALA A 238 -22.20 62.82 -5.65
N ARG A 239 -23.49 62.98 -6.02
CA ARG A 239 -24.50 61.92 -5.84
C ARG A 239 -24.24 60.72 -6.73
N GLU A 240 -23.84 60.94 -7.98
CA GLU A 240 -23.47 59.86 -8.92
C GLU A 240 -22.26 59.07 -8.41
N ALA A 241 -21.30 59.72 -7.75
CA ALA A 241 -20.12 59.07 -7.18
C ALA A 241 -20.40 58.25 -5.90
N LEU A 242 -21.53 58.50 -5.24
CA LEU A 242 -21.94 57.83 -3.99
C LEU A 242 -22.93 56.67 -4.21
N ALA A 243 -23.50 56.56 -5.42
CA ALA A 243 -24.48 55.54 -5.82
C ALA A 243 -23.80 54.26 -6.31
#